data_AF-A0A963US13-F1
#
_entry.id   AF-A0A963US13-F1
#
_cell.length_a   1.000
_cell.length_b   1.000
_cell.length_c   1.000
_cell.angle_alpha   90.00
_cell.angle_beta   90.00
_cell.angle_gamma   90.00
#
_symmetry.space_group_name_H-M   'P 1'
#
loop_
_entity.id
_entity.type
_entity.pdbx_description
1 polymer ?
#
loop_
_entity_poly.entity_id
_entity_poly.type
_entity_poly.pdbx_seq_one_letter_code
_entity_poly.pdbx_strand_id
1 'polypeptide(L)'
;MSDFDAQILESQKQVADAQARISELTSRIETARSKLKTGDDVAIDIENATLDDVHKHAEIMNANIAELIMGLDDVTAGFSKDFDQMRSKTGWESFVGIFAAGKSEAMRQERLRSASIDDKLQDLIGKSDVIVKLLEGQLNVLNQHKDKVEANLTETLSEREATVGELEGLRADIGKLDPEIIKLENAISVEQDAARRTQLESQLAELNKRYNAMVQDEQVKLAKS
;
A
#
# COMPACT_ATOMS: atom_id res chain seq x y z
N MET A 1 -12.67 -29.14 -14.34
CA MET A 1 -13.36 -27.86 -14.65
C MET A 1 -14.02 -27.25 -13.41
N SER A 2 -14.70 -28.03 -12.55
CA SER A 2 -15.34 -27.49 -11.33
C SER A 2 -14.40 -26.86 -10.30
N ASP A 3 -13.13 -27.28 -10.26
CA ASP A 3 -12.16 -26.81 -9.27
C ASP A 3 -11.68 -25.38 -9.58
N PHE A 4 -11.44 -25.08 -10.86
CA PHE A 4 -10.99 -23.76 -11.30
C PHE A 4 -12.09 -22.70 -11.18
N ASP A 5 -13.35 -23.06 -11.44
CA ASP A 5 -14.50 -22.19 -11.17
C ASP A 5 -14.63 -21.82 -9.69
N ALA A 6 -14.40 -22.80 -8.80
CA ALA A 6 -14.40 -22.55 -7.36
C ALA A 6 -13.27 -21.60 -6.95
N GLN A 7 -12.06 -21.78 -7.52
CA GLN A 7 -10.90 -20.91 -7.26
C GLN A 7 -11.11 -19.46 -7.74
N ILE A 8 -11.73 -19.27 -8.91
CA ILE A 8 -12.08 -17.92 -9.41
C ILE A 8 -13.07 -17.25 -8.46
N LEU A 9 -14.11 -17.98 -8.02
CA LEU A 9 -15.17 -17.46 -7.18
C LEU A 9 -14.66 -17.14 -5.76
N GLU A 10 -13.77 -17.97 -5.23
CA GLU A 10 -13.06 -17.71 -3.97
C GLU A 10 -12.16 -16.48 -4.08
N SER A 11 -11.39 -16.34 -5.16
CA SER A 11 -10.53 -15.17 -5.39
C SER A 11 -11.34 -13.88 -5.52
N GLN A 12 -12.48 -13.91 -6.20
CA GLN A 12 -13.39 -12.76 -6.28
C GLN A 12 -13.92 -12.36 -4.89
N LYS A 13 -14.30 -13.34 -4.07
CA LYS A 13 -14.77 -13.09 -2.72
C LYS A 13 -13.68 -12.49 -1.83
N GLN A 14 -12.46 -13.03 -1.90
CA GLN A 14 -11.32 -12.50 -1.15
C GLN A 14 -10.98 -11.06 -1.56
N VAL A 15 -11.03 -10.74 -2.86
CA VAL A 15 -10.82 -9.37 -3.35
C VAL A 15 -11.92 -8.42 -2.87
N ALA A 16 -13.19 -8.86 -2.88
CA ALA A 16 -14.29 -8.05 -2.36
C ALA A 16 -14.17 -7.79 -0.85
N ASP A 17 -13.83 -8.82 -0.07
CA ASP A 17 -13.62 -8.70 1.37
C ASP A 17 -12.41 -7.80 1.68
N ALA A 18 -11.34 -7.89 0.88
CA ALA A 18 -10.16 -7.03 0.98
C ALA A 18 -10.52 -5.56 0.70
N GLN A 19 -11.27 -5.30 -0.37
CA GLN A 19 -11.74 -3.95 -0.71
C GLN A 19 -12.60 -3.35 0.42
N ALA A 20 -13.47 -4.15 1.04
CA ALA A 20 -14.28 -3.71 2.16
C ALA A 20 -13.42 -3.35 3.39
N ARG A 21 -12.46 -4.20 3.76
CA ARG A 21 -11.53 -3.96 4.88
C ARG A 21 -10.64 -2.74 4.62
N ILE A 22 -10.15 -2.58 3.40
CA ILE A 22 -9.35 -1.43 2.97
C ILE A 22 -10.15 -0.13 3.08
N SER A 23 -11.41 -0.14 2.63
CA SER A 23 -12.30 1.02 2.75
C SER A 23 -12.54 1.39 4.21
N GLU A 24 -12.73 0.39 5.08
CA GLU A 24 -12.90 0.60 6.51
C GLU A 24 -11.63 1.14 7.16
N LEU A 25 -10.46 0.55 6.88
CA LEU A 25 -9.15 1.02 7.35
C LEU A 25 -8.87 2.45 6.89
N THR A 26 -9.12 2.75 5.62
CA THR A 26 -8.99 4.10 5.07
C THR A 26 -9.88 5.09 5.83
N SER A 27 -11.14 4.73 6.08
CA SER A 27 -12.07 5.59 6.83
C SER A 27 -11.61 5.82 8.27
N ARG A 28 -11.07 4.79 8.93
CA ARG A 28 -10.49 4.90 10.28
C ARG A 28 -9.25 5.78 10.28
N ILE A 29 -8.37 5.65 9.28
CA ILE A 29 -7.17 6.49 9.12
C ILE A 29 -7.58 7.94 8.87
N GLU A 30 -8.55 8.21 8.00
CA GLU A 30 -9.07 9.56 7.74
C GLU A 30 -9.65 10.20 9.02
N THR A 31 -10.40 9.40 9.79
CA THR A 31 -10.98 9.83 11.07
C THR A 31 -9.89 10.09 12.11
N ALA A 32 -8.87 9.23 12.18
CA ALA A 32 -7.72 9.39 13.07
C ALA A 32 -6.90 10.63 12.68
N ARG A 33 -6.67 10.86 11.38
CA ARG A 33 -5.97 12.03 10.86
C ARG A 33 -6.73 13.33 11.17
N SER A 34 -8.06 13.32 11.00
CA SER A 34 -8.90 14.45 11.41
C SER A 34 -8.79 14.72 12.91
N LYS A 35 -8.66 13.67 13.74
CA LYS A 35 -8.51 13.80 15.19
C LYS A 35 -7.11 14.28 15.62
N LEU A 36 -6.07 13.85 14.91
CA LEU A 36 -4.70 14.35 15.09
C LEU A 36 -4.62 15.85 14.76
N LYS A 37 -5.28 16.31 13.68
CA LYS A 37 -5.37 17.75 13.36
C LYS A 37 -6.12 18.57 14.42
N THR A 38 -6.96 17.95 15.24
CA THR A 38 -7.67 18.61 16.37
C THR A 38 -6.90 18.56 17.70
N GLY A 39 -5.71 17.97 17.75
CA GLY A 39 -4.81 18.07 18.91
C GLY A 39 -5.15 17.19 20.11
N ASP A 40 -6.00 16.17 19.95
CA ASP A 40 -6.18 15.14 20.98
C ASP A 40 -5.06 14.11 20.86
N ASP A 41 -4.37 13.91 21.98
CA ASP A 41 -3.25 13.01 22.18
C ASP A 41 -3.71 11.56 21.97
N VAL A 42 -3.48 11.02 20.77
CA VAL A 42 -3.74 9.61 20.50
C VAL A 42 -2.42 8.95 20.16
N ALA A 43 -1.84 8.30 21.17
CA ALA A 43 -0.90 7.21 20.99
C ALA A 43 -1.59 6.11 20.16
N ILE A 44 -1.48 6.19 18.83
CA ILE A 44 -1.96 5.13 17.95
C ILE A 44 -0.76 4.43 17.34
N ASP A 45 -0.64 3.13 17.67
CA ASP A 45 0.15 2.10 16.99
C ASP A 45 -0.28 1.88 15.51
N ILE A 46 -0.59 2.96 14.77
CA ILE A 46 -1.04 2.91 13.36
C ILE A 46 0.14 2.67 12.40
N GLU A 47 1.37 3.04 12.75
CA GLU A 47 2.49 3.00 11.80
C GLU A 47 3.00 1.58 11.50
N ASN A 48 3.06 0.68 12.49
CA ASN A 48 3.70 -0.63 12.30
C ASN A 48 2.75 -1.79 11.94
N ALA A 49 1.44 -1.68 12.22
CA ALA A 49 0.49 -2.72 11.83
C ALA A 49 -0.03 -2.52 10.38
N THR A 50 -0.16 -1.27 9.91
CA THR A 50 -0.89 -1.00 8.66
C THR A 50 -0.09 -1.27 7.40
N LEU A 51 1.22 -0.99 7.38
CA LEU A 51 2.03 -1.12 6.17
C LEU A 51 2.47 -2.57 5.92
N ASP A 52 2.85 -3.28 6.98
CA ASP A 52 3.22 -4.69 6.94
C ASP A 52 2.02 -5.60 6.62
N ASP A 53 0.84 -5.29 7.16
CA ASP A 53 -0.37 -6.05 6.84
C ASP A 53 -0.86 -5.78 5.42
N VAL A 54 -0.71 -4.55 4.90
CA VAL A 54 -1.01 -4.24 3.49
C VAL A 54 -0.05 -4.96 2.54
N HIS A 55 1.25 -5.01 2.86
CA HIS A 55 2.23 -5.75 2.06
C HIS A 55 1.97 -7.26 2.05
N LYS A 56 1.76 -7.87 3.23
CA LYS A 56 1.39 -9.29 3.32
C LYS A 56 0.11 -9.60 2.55
N HIS A 57 -0.86 -8.69 2.60
CA HIS A 57 -2.11 -8.88 1.89
C HIS A 57 -1.95 -8.77 0.37
N ALA A 58 -1.13 -7.83 -0.11
CA ALA A 58 -0.77 -7.71 -1.52
C ALA A 58 0.00 -8.93 -2.04
N GLU A 59 0.90 -9.50 -1.23
CA GLU A 59 1.63 -10.73 -1.56
C GLU A 59 0.69 -11.94 -1.70
N ILE A 60 -0.26 -12.11 -0.78
CA ILE A 60 -1.26 -13.19 -0.86
C ILE A 60 -2.13 -13.04 -2.11
N MET A 61 -2.52 -11.80 -2.47
CA MET A 61 -3.28 -11.55 -3.71
C MET A 61 -2.49 -11.88 -4.97
N ASN A 62 -1.22 -11.47 -5.02
CA ASN A 62 -0.32 -11.76 -6.15
C ASN A 62 -0.08 -13.27 -6.31
N ALA A 63 0.04 -14.00 -5.20
CA ALA A 63 0.19 -15.45 -5.21
C ALA A 63 -1.06 -16.14 -5.77
N ASN A 64 -2.26 -15.75 -5.33
CA ASN A 64 -3.52 -16.32 -5.81
C ASN A 64 -3.74 -16.04 -7.32
N ILE A 65 -3.31 -14.88 -7.80
CA ILE A 65 -3.36 -14.56 -9.23
C ILE A 65 -2.40 -15.41 -10.05
N ALA A 66 -1.17 -15.61 -9.57
CA ALA A 66 -0.22 -16.47 -10.25
C ALA A 66 -0.78 -17.88 -10.40
N GLU A 67 -1.46 -18.38 -9.36
CA GLU A 67 -2.17 -19.67 -9.39
C GLU A 67 -3.35 -19.68 -10.39
N LEU A 68 -4.13 -18.59 -10.49
CA LEU A 68 -5.19 -18.47 -11.49
C LEU A 68 -4.65 -18.42 -12.94
N ILE A 69 -3.53 -17.71 -13.17
CA ILE A 69 -2.90 -17.62 -14.49
C ILE A 69 -2.29 -18.98 -14.87
N MET A 70 -1.60 -19.65 -13.95
CA MET A 70 -1.06 -21.00 -14.16
C MET A 70 -2.19 -22.02 -14.40
N GLY A 71 -3.27 -21.95 -13.62
CA GLY A 71 -4.45 -22.80 -13.80
C GLY A 71 -5.13 -22.57 -15.15
N LEU A 72 -5.18 -21.33 -15.64
CA LEU A 72 -5.69 -21.02 -16.98
C LEU A 72 -4.79 -21.61 -18.08
N ASP A 73 -3.47 -21.57 -17.90
CA ASP A 73 -2.51 -22.18 -18.83
C ASP A 73 -2.66 -23.71 -18.86
N ASP A 74 -2.85 -24.35 -17.70
CA ASP A 74 -3.14 -25.79 -17.61
C ASP A 74 -4.46 -26.17 -18.30
N VAL A 75 -5.51 -25.36 -18.14
CA VAL A 75 -6.79 -25.56 -18.84
C VAL A 75 -6.61 -25.36 -20.35
N THR A 76 -5.79 -24.40 -20.77
CA THR A 76 -5.50 -24.12 -22.19
C THR A 76 -4.66 -25.24 -22.82
N ALA A 77 -3.68 -25.77 -22.10
CA ALA A 77 -2.87 -26.91 -22.52
C ALA A 77 -3.71 -28.20 -22.59
N GLY A 78 -4.59 -28.41 -21.61
CA GLY A 78 -5.58 -29.50 -21.61
C GLY A 78 -6.54 -29.40 -22.80
N PHE A 79 -7.06 -28.20 -23.08
CA PHE A 79 -7.91 -27.94 -24.24
C PHE A 79 -7.17 -28.18 -25.56
N SER A 80 -5.91 -27.74 -25.68
CA SER A 80 -5.10 -27.95 -26.88
C SER A 80 -4.87 -29.44 -27.15
N LYS A 81 -4.61 -30.22 -26.10
CA LYS A 81 -4.48 -31.68 -26.18
C LYS A 81 -5.79 -32.37 -26.55
N ASP A 82 -6.91 -31.95 -25.97
CA ASP A 82 -8.25 -32.44 -26.31
C ASP A 82 -8.59 -32.11 -27.77
N PHE A 83 -8.24 -30.90 -28.23
CA PHE A 83 -8.45 -30.45 -29.60
C PHE A 83 -7.61 -31.25 -30.61
N ASP A 84 -6.35 -31.52 -30.31
CA ASP A 84 -5.47 -32.37 -31.13
C ASP A 84 -5.99 -33.82 -31.21
N GLN A 85 -6.55 -34.34 -30.10
CA GLN A 85 -7.22 -35.65 -30.09
C GLN A 85 -8.51 -35.65 -30.91
N MET A 86 -9.28 -34.56 -30.93
CA MET A 86 -10.47 -34.44 -31.77
C MET A 86 -10.11 -34.28 -33.26
N ARG A 87 -9.01 -33.57 -33.56
CA ARG A 87 -8.50 -33.33 -34.91
C ARG A 87 -7.92 -34.61 -35.53
N SER A 88 -7.23 -35.43 -34.75
CA SER A 88 -6.68 -36.70 -35.19
C SER A 88 -7.77 -37.76 -35.40
N LYS A 89 -7.48 -38.76 -36.25
CA LYS A 89 -8.42 -39.87 -36.47
C LYS A 89 -8.35 -40.80 -35.26
N THR A 90 -9.51 -41.17 -34.73
CA THR A 90 -9.56 -42.22 -33.69
C THR A 90 -9.04 -43.54 -34.24
N GLY A 91 -8.62 -44.45 -33.35
CA GLY A 91 -8.15 -45.78 -33.78
C GLY A 91 -9.18 -46.52 -34.65
N TRP A 92 -10.47 -46.33 -34.36
CA TRP A 92 -11.57 -46.88 -35.15
C TRP A 92 -11.77 -46.18 -36.50
N GLU A 93 -11.66 -44.85 -36.55
CA GLU A 93 -11.73 -44.09 -37.80
C GLU A 93 -10.54 -44.32 -38.72
N SER A 94 -9.36 -44.55 -38.14
CA SER A 94 -8.16 -44.92 -38.89
C SER A 94 -8.32 -46.31 -39.49
N PHE A 95 -8.85 -47.26 -38.73
CA PHE A 95 -9.17 -48.61 -39.20
C PHE A 95 -10.21 -48.59 -40.33
N VAL A 96 -11.32 -47.85 -40.16
CA VAL A 96 -12.32 -47.66 -41.23
C VAL A 96 -11.73 -46.87 -42.41
N GLY A 97 -10.77 -45.98 -42.17
CA GLY A 97 -10.11 -45.18 -43.21
C GLY A 97 -9.25 -46.00 -44.17
N ILE A 98 -8.73 -47.16 -43.74
CA ILE A 98 -7.99 -48.10 -44.61
C ILE A 98 -8.92 -48.71 -45.66
N PHE A 99 -10.20 -48.93 -45.32
CA PHE A 99 -11.18 -49.59 -46.21
C PHE A 99 -12.17 -48.62 -46.88
N ALA A 100 -12.48 -47.50 -46.24
CA ALA A 100 -13.48 -46.53 -46.69
C ALA A 100 -13.11 -45.11 -46.23
N ALA A 101 -12.28 -44.43 -47.02
CA ALA A 101 -11.80 -43.08 -46.74
C ALA A 101 -12.95 -42.06 -46.55
N GLY A 102 -13.99 -42.11 -47.39
CA GLY A 102 -15.13 -41.19 -47.28
C GLY A 102 -15.98 -41.42 -46.02
N LYS A 103 -16.12 -42.67 -45.57
CA LYS A 103 -16.87 -43.00 -44.34
C LYS A 103 -16.09 -42.59 -43.09
N SER A 104 -14.77 -42.79 -43.10
CA SER A 104 -13.85 -42.30 -42.06
C SER A 104 -13.93 -40.78 -41.89
N GLU A 105 -13.98 -40.04 -43.00
CA GLU A 105 -14.06 -38.58 -42.94
C GLU A 105 -15.44 -38.07 -42.50
N ALA A 106 -16.53 -38.72 -42.92
CA ALA A 106 -17.88 -38.38 -42.47
C ALA A 106 -18.06 -38.58 -40.95
N MET A 107 -17.54 -39.69 -40.40
CA MET A 107 -17.57 -39.94 -38.94
C MET A 107 -16.75 -38.92 -38.15
N ARG A 108 -15.61 -38.49 -38.70
CA ARG A 108 -14.78 -37.45 -38.10
C ARG A 108 -15.50 -36.10 -38.11
N GLN A 109 -16.12 -35.73 -39.22
CA GLN A 109 -16.91 -34.50 -39.32
C GLN A 109 -18.11 -34.51 -38.36
N GLU A 110 -18.78 -35.65 -38.21
CA GLU A 110 -19.90 -35.82 -37.28
C GLU A 110 -19.46 -35.69 -35.80
N ARG A 111 -18.30 -36.26 -35.42
CA ARG A 111 -17.70 -36.02 -34.10
C ARG A 111 -17.32 -34.56 -33.90
N LEU A 112 -16.62 -33.95 -34.87
CA LEU A 112 -16.20 -32.55 -34.76
C LEU A 112 -17.39 -31.60 -34.63
N ARG A 113 -18.51 -31.91 -35.28
CA ARG A 113 -19.74 -31.11 -35.22
C ARG A 113 -20.57 -31.36 -33.95
N SER A 114 -20.42 -32.52 -33.32
CA SER A 114 -21.11 -32.88 -32.07
C SER A 114 -20.29 -32.57 -30.81
N ALA A 115 -18.97 -32.44 -30.94
CA ALA A 115 -18.12 -31.90 -29.91
C ALA A 115 -18.29 -30.38 -29.86
N SER A 116 -18.80 -29.86 -28.75
CA SER A 116 -19.07 -28.44 -28.50
C SER A 116 -17.77 -27.63 -28.29
N ILE A 117 -16.95 -27.54 -29.33
CA ILE A 117 -15.67 -26.81 -29.31
C ILE A 117 -15.94 -25.32 -29.05
N ASP A 118 -16.99 -24.76 -29.63
CA ASP A 118 -17.38 -23.36 -29.46
C ASP A 118 -17.74 -23.04 -28.01
N ASP A 119 -18.50 -23.90 -27.33
CA ASP A 119 -18.89 -23.70 -25.93
C ASP A 119 -17.67 -23.73 -24.99
N LYS A 120 -16.71 -24.63 -25.25
CA LYS A 120 -15.46 -24.72 -24.46
C LYS A 120 -14.54 -23.52 -24.70
N LEU A 121 -14.46 -23.02 -25.93
CA LEU A 121 -13.69 -21.81 -26.25
C LEU A 121 -14.33 -20.56 -25.62
N GLN A 122 -15.66 -20.45 -25.68
CA GLN A 122 -16.39 -19.36 -25.03
C GLN A 122 -16.21 -19.37 -23.51
N ASP A 123 -16.20 -20.54 -22.89
CA ASP A 123 -15.94 -20.69 -21.45
C ASP A 123 -14.51 -20.24 -21.09
N LEU A 124 -13.50 -20.62 -21.88
CA LEU A 124 -12.11 -20.22 -21.66
C LEU A 124 -11.91 -18.70 -21.82
N ILE A 125 -12.51 -18.12 -22.86
CA ILE A 125 -12.51 -16.67 -23.09
C ILE A 125 -13.23 -15.96 -21.93
N GLY A 126 -14.37 -16.49 -21.49
CA GLY A 126 -15.12 -15.94 -20.35
C GLY A 126 -14.31 -15.94 -19.06
N LYS A 127 -13.60 -17.03 -18.75
CA LYS A 127 -12.70 -17.11 -17.58
C LYS A 127 -11.53 -16.14 -17.69
N SER A 128 -10.92 -16.04 -18.87
CA SER A 128 -9.84 -15.07 -19.15
C SER A 128 -10.32 -13.63 -18.93
N ASP A 129 -11.49 -13.26 -19.45
CA ASP A 129 -12.07 -11.92 -19.29
C ASP A 129 -12.36 -11.58 -17.82
N VAL A 130 -12.80 -12.57 -17.04
CA VAL A 130 -13.00 -12.41 -15.60
C VAL A 130 -11.68 -12.15 -14.87
N ILE A 131 -10.62 -12.88 -15.22
CA ILE A 131 -9.28 -12.69 -14.63
C ILE A 131 -8.73 -11.32 -15.01
N VAL A 132 -8.87 -10.89 -16.27
CA VAL A 132 -8.45 -9.55 -16.72
C VAL A 132 -9.16 -8.45 -15.93
N LYS A 133 -10.48 -8.55 -15.75
CA LYS A 133 -11.25 -7.59 -14.94
C LYS A 133 -10.80 -7.57 -13.48
N LEU A 134 -10.45 -8.72 -12.92
CA LEU A 134 -9.90 -8.81 -11.58
C LEU A 134 -8.56 -8.05 -11.49
N LEU A 135 -7.65 -8.29 -12.44
CA LEU A 135 -6.35 -7.62 -12.52
C LEU A 135 -6.48 -6.10 -12.68
N GLU A 136 -7.37 -5.63 -13.56
CA GLU A 136 -7.64 -4.21 -13.75
C GLU A 136 -8.19 -3.57 -12.46
N GLY A 137 -9.11 -4.25 -11.77
CA GLY A 137 -9.65 -3.78 -10.50
C GLY A 137 -8.59 -3.66 -9.42
N GLN A 138 -7.68 -4.63 -9.33
CA GLN A 138 -6.58 -4.61 -8.37
C GLN A 138 -5.53 -3.54 -8.69
N LEU A 139 -5.18 -3.38 -9.97
CA LEU A 139 -4.26 -2.33 -10.41
C LEU A 139 -4.80 -0.94 -10.05
N ASN A 140 -6.11 -0.71 -10.22
CA ASN A 140 -6.75 0.54 -9.82
C ASN A 140 -6.63 0.78 -8.30
N VAL A 141 -6.92 -0.24 -7.48
CA VAL A 141 -6.75 -0.15 -6.02
C VAL A 141 -5.30 0.16 -5.64
N LEU A 142 -4.33 -0.54 -6.24
CA LEU A 142 -2.91 -0.33 -5.98
C LEU A 142 -2.47 1.10 -6.34
N ASN A 143 -2.90 1.62 -7.49
CA ASN A 143 -2.61 3.00 -7.90
C ASN A 143 -3.22 4.01 -6.93
N GLN A 144 -4.47 3.82 -6.50
CA GLN A 144 -5.11 4.68 -5.50
C GLN A 144 -4.36 4.68 -4.16
N HIS A 145 -3.86 3.51 -3.73
CA HIS A 145 -3.04 3.42 -2.53
C HIS A 145 -1.71 4.13 -2.67
N LYS A 146 -1.03 3.93 -3.80
CA LYS A 146 0.23 4.61 -4.11
C LYS A 146 0.05 6.13 -4.03
N ASP A 147 -0.97 6.68 -4.69
CA ASP A 147 -1.22 8.12 -4.72
C ASP A 147 -1.48 8.67 -3.31
N LYS A 148 -2.23 7.94 -2.48
CA LYS A 148 -2.48 8.33 -1.08
C LYS A 148 -1.21 8.28 -0.23
N VAL A 149 -0.41 7.23 -0.35
CA VAL A 149 0.85 7.10 0.41
C VAL A 149 1.83 8.19 -0.01
N GLU A 150 1.93 8.49 -1.31
CA GLU A 150 2.79 9.54 -1.85
C GLU A 150 2.38 10.93 -1.34
N ALA A 151 1.07 11.23 -1.33
CA ALA A 151 0.54 12.45 -0.76
C ALA A 151 0.80 12.56 0.75
N ASN A 152 0.57 11.50 1.51
CA ASN A 152 0.82 11.47 2.95
C ASN A 152 2.30 11.63 3.27
N LEU A 153 3.18 10.92 2.54
CA LEU A 153 4.63 11.02 2.74
C LEU A 153 5.13 12.44 2.45
N THR A 154 4.62 13.07 1.39
CA THR A 154 4.98 14.45 1.05
C THR A 154 4.50 15.44 2.12
N GLU A 155 3.28 15.28 2.65
CA GLU A 155 2.77 16.10 3.75
C GLU A 155 3.62 15.91 5.02
N THR A 156 3.91 14.67 5.42
CA THR A 156 4.75 14.37 6.59
C THR A 156 6.18 14.86 6.43
N LEU A 157 6.78 14.71 5.24
CA LEU A 157 8.13 15.24 4.98
C LEU A 157 8.13 16.78 5.02
N SER A 158 7.10 17.43 4.49
CA SER A 158 6.97 18.89 4.57
C SER A 158 6.76 19.39 6.00
N GLU A 159 5.98 18.68 6.82
CA GLU A 159 5.78 18.99 8.24
C GLU A 159 7.08 18.80 9.04
N ARG A 160 7.83 17.72 8.76
CA ARG A 160 9.16 17.51 9.35
C ARG A 160 10.15 18.58 8.94
N GLU A 161 10.20 18.95 7.66
CA GLU A 161 11.08 20.01 7.16
C GLU A 161 10.78 21.35 7.84
N ALA A 162 9.50 21.72 7.97
CA ALA A 162 9.08 22.91 8.69
C ALA A 162 9.48 22.86 10.17
N THR A 163 9.25 21.72 10.84
CA THR A 163 9.60 21.53 12.27
C THR A 163 11.11 21.61 12.49
N VAL A 164 11.90 21.00 11.61
CA VAL A 164 13.38 21.07 11.65
C VAL A 164 13.85 22.50 11.42
N GLY A 165 13.30 23.23 10.45
CA GLY A 165 13.64 24.63 10.21
C GLY A 165 13.33 25.54 11.41
N GLU A 166 12.18 25.34 12.06
CA GLU A 166 11.85 26.04 13.30
C GLU A 166 12.80 25.69 14.46
N LEU A 167 13.24 24.43 14.54
CA LEU A 167 14.14 23.94 15.57
C LEU A 167 15.56 24.48 15.38
N GLU A 168 16.04 24.57 14.14
CA GLU A 168 17.29 25.25 13.80
C GLU A 168 17.25 26.75 14.17
N GLY A 169 16.14 27.43 13.86
CA GLY A 169 15.92 28.82 14.26
C GLY A 169 15.95 29.01 15.78
N LEU A 170 15.24 28.14 16.51
CA LEU A 170 15.19 28.16 17.97
C LEU A 170 16.57 27.90 18.59
N ARG A 171 17.33 26.92 18.08
CA ARG A 171 18.72 26.68 18.50
C ARG A 171 19.61 27.88 18.26
N ALA A 172 19.46 28.56 17.12
CA ALA A 172 20.22 29.76 16.82
C ALA A 172 19.88 30.90 17.79
N ASP A 173 18.62 31.05 18.19
CA ASP A 173 18.20 32.07 19.15
C ASP A 173 18.65 31.75 20.59
N ILE A 174 18.57 30.48 21.01
CA ILE A 174 19.16 30.01 22.28
C ILE A 174 20.66 30.32 22.32
N GLY A 175 21.39 30.01 21.23
CA GLY A 175 22.81 30.29 21.13
C GLY A 175 23.18 31.79 21.15
N LYS A 176 22.25 32.69 20.82
CA LYS A 176 22.45 34.15 20.96
C LYS A 176 22.24 34.62 22.40
N LEU A 177 21.40 33.94 23.18
CA LEU A 177 21.17 34.27 24.59
C LEU A 177 22.36 33.89 25.47
N ASP A 178 23.09 32.81 25.14
CA ASP A 178 24.26 32.36 25.92
C ASP A 178 25.31 33.48 26.13
N PRO A 179 25.79 34.21 25.10
CA PRO A 179 26.67 35.37 25.28
C PRO A 179 26.07 36.52 26.10
N GLU A 180 24.76 36.74 26.02
CA GLU A 180 24.08 37.80 26.77
C GLU A 180 23.99 37.47 28.26
N ILE A 181 23.68 36.21 28.59
CA ILE A 181 23.71 35.68 29.95
C ILE A 181 25.12 35.82 30.53
N ILE A 182 26.14 35.36 29.81
CA ILE A 182 27.54 35.44 30.26
C ILE A 182 27.98 36.90 30.47
N LYS A 183 27.56 37.84 29.60
CA LYS A 183 27.85 39.27 29.77
C LYS A 183 27.20 39.84 31.03
N LEU A 184 25.94 39.51 31.29
CA LEU A 184 25.23 39.93 32.50
C LEU A 184 25.86 39.33 33.77
N GLU A 185 26.23 38.05 33.76
CA GLU A 185 26.92 37.39 34.88
C GLU A 185 28.27 38.04 35.20
N ASN A 186 29.08 38.33 34.16
CA ASN A 186 30.34 39.04 34.33
C ASN A 186 30.13 40.47 34.84
N ALA A 187 29.12 41.19 34.33
CA ALA A 187 28.78 42.52 34.80
C ALA A 187 28.35 42.52 36.28
N ILE A 188 27.52 41.55 36.70
CA ILE A 188 27.11 41.36 38.11
C ILE A 188 28.33 41.05 39.00
N SER A 189 29.27 40.25 38.52
CA SER A 189 30.48 39.85 39.25
C SER A 189 31.42 41.03 39.54
N VAL A 190 31.49 42.00 38.62
CA VAL A 190 32.39 43.17 38.72
C VAL A 190 31.69 44.39 39.37
N GLU A 191 30.36 44.41 39.44
CA GLU A 191 29.58 45.53 39.98
C GLU A 191 29.65 45.60 41.53
N GLN A 192 30.05 46.77 42.06
CA GLN A 192 30.20 47.00 43.50
C GLN A 192 29.03 47.77 44.11
N ASP A 193 28.21 48.43 43.30
CA ASP A 193 27.02 49.15 43.73
C ASP A 193 25.83 48.19 43.93
N ALA A 194 25.33 48.11 45.17
CA ALA A 194 24.21 47.23 45.52
C ALA A 194 22.93 47.52 44.71
N ALA A 195 22.64 48.78 44.38
CA ALA A 195 21.43 49.13 43.64
C ALA A 195 21.53 48.73 42.15
N ARG A 196 22.70 48.92 41.53
CA ARG A 196 22.97 48.48 40.15
C ARG A 196 23.02 46.96 40.04
N ARG A 197 23.61 46.29 41.02
CA ARG A 197 23.66 44.82 41.07
C ARG A 197 22.26 44.21 41.09
N THR A 198 21.34 44.72 41.91
CA THR A 198 19.95 44.21 41.94
C THR A 198 19.22 44.42 40.61
N GLN A 199 19.49 45.52 39.88
CA GLN A 199 18.92 45.73 38.54
C GLN A 199 19.46 44.73 37.52
N LEU A 200 20.76 44.45 37.54
CA LEU A 200 21.38 43.45 36.66
C LEU A 200 20.92 42.03 37.00
N GLU A 201 20.78 41.68 38.28
CA GLU A 201 20.22 40.39 38.72
C GLU A 201 18.76 40.22 38.26
N SER A 202 17.97 41.31 38.24
CA SER A 202 16.60 41.29 37.71
C SER A 202 16.57 41.06 36.19
N GLN A 203 17.51 41.67 35.45
CA GLN A 203 17.66 41.45 34.01
C GLN A 203 18.12 40.03 33.68
N LEU A 204 19.06 39.48 34.46
CA LEU A 204 19.51 38.09 34.35
C LEU A 204 18.35 37.11 34.60
N ALA A 205 17.52 37.36 35.62
CA ALA A 205 16.36 36.51 35.92
C ALA A 205 15.33 36.49 34.77
N GLU A 206 15.04 37.64 34.16
CA GLU A 206 14.15 37.72 33.00
C GLU A 206 14.75 37.00 31.78
N LEU A 207 16.06 37.15 31.54
CA LEU A 207 16.76 36.48 30.45
C LEU A 207 16.78 34.95 30.62
N ASN A 208 17.06 34.48 31.84
CA ASN A 208 17.01 33.06 32.19
C ASN A 208 15.60 32.47 32.06
N LYS A 209 14.56 33.24 32.40
CA LYS A 209 13.17 32.81 32.20
C LYS A 209 12.86 32.59 30.71
N ARG A 210 13.32 33.50 29.84
CA ARG A 210 13.17 33.36 28.38
C ARG A 210 13.99 32.20 27.84
N TYR A 211 15.22 32.03 28.29
CA TYR A 211 16.08 30.90 27.92
C TYR A 211 15.42 29.56 28.25
N ASN A 212 14.94 29.39 29.50
CA ASN A 212 14.27 28.16 29.92
C ASN A 212 12.99 27.87 29.12
N ALA A 213 12.22 28.90 28.77
CA ALA A 213 11.04 28.75 27.93
C ALA A 213 11.41 28.29 26.50
N MET A 214 12.48 28.84 25.92
CA MET A 214 12.96 28.42 24.59
C MET A 214 13.52 27.00 24.60
N VAL A 215 14.28 26.61 25.62
CA VAL A 215 14.77 25.23 25.77
C VAL A 215 13.62 24.23 25.94
N GLN A 216 12.57 24.62 26.67
CA GLN A 216 11.37 23.79 26.78
C GLN A 216 10.66 23.64 25.42
N ASP A 217 10.53 24.72 24.66
CA ASP A 217 9.95 24.68 23.31
C ASP A 217 10.80 23.82 22.35
N GLU A 218 12.13 23.85 22.49
CA GLU A 218 13.03 23.00 21.69
C GLU A 218 12.79 21.51 21.97
N GLN A 219 12.63 21.13 23.25
CA GLN A 219 12.33 19.74 23.60
C GLN A 219 10.97 19.28 23.08
N VAL A 220 9.97 20.17 23.09
CA VAL A 220 8.65 19.87 22.52
C VAL A 220 8.72 19.70 21.00
N LYS A 221 9.49 20.54 20.30
CA LYS A 221 9.67 20.43 18.85
C LYS A 221 10.50 19.22 18.44
N LEU A 222 11.53 18.87 19.23
CA LEU A 222 12.31 17.64 19.05
C LEU A 222 11.45 16.38 19.20
N ALA A 223 10.48 16.38 20.11
CA ALA A 223 9.57 15.27 20.28
C ALA A 223 8.53 15.15 19.14
N LYS A 224 8.35 16.21 18.34
CA LYS A 224 7.40 16.27 17.21
C LYS A 224 8.04 15.95 15.85
N SER A 225 9.36 16.09 15.70
CA SER A 225 10.09 15.81 14.44
C SER A 225 10.40 14.32 14.27
#